data_AF-A0A495XH69-F1
#
_entry.id   AF-A0A495XH69-F1
#
_cell.length_a   1.000
_cell.length_b   1.000
_cell.length_c   1.000
_cell.angle_alpha   90.00
_cell.angle_beta   90.00
_cell.angle_gamma   90.00
#
_symmetry.space_group_name_H-M   'P 1'
#
loop_
_entity.id
_entity.type
_entity.pdbx_description
1 polymer ?
#
loop_
_entity_poly.entity_id
_entity_poly.type
_entity_poly.pdbx_seq_one_letter_code
_entity_poly.pdbx_strand_id
1 'polypeptide(L)'
;MKRTAALLTAALLAATAGTAHAQVAPRRAAAGGTPSSAFALSASGLLTVEPLAALDGSKGYRQTSVASVALPDAKAPVIAAGVLNTEVDATSARASVADLKAQLGLLKLSDLTSLTAEVVSATCVDGTGAVTLAAAKAGPTALDLHPGPNTRVQVPGVVSVVLNKQTRAADGSLTVVAISVELAGLQKIDIASATCAAAEAPVPTSSSSATPTPTSSSTPAPSAPGKAPRPTPVEGHLPVTG
;
A
#
# COMPACT_ATOMS: atom_id res chain seq x y z
N MET A 1 -30.36 54.62 62.64
CA MET A 1 -29.21 55.45 63.09
C MET A 1 -27.99 54.56 63.30
N LYS A 2 -26.80 55.05 62.92
CA LYS A 2 -25.43 54.48 63.05
C LYS A 2 -25.10 53.32 62.08
N ARG A 3 -24.38 53.51 60.96
CA ARG A 3 -23.02 54.04 60.63
C ARG A 3 -21.91 52.98 60.69
N THR A 4 -21.06 53.04 59.65
CA THR A 4 -19.62 52.66 59.55
C THR A 4 -19.27 51.17 59.49
N ALA A 5 -18.27 50.67 58.74
CA ALA A 5 -17.31 51.23 57.78
C ALA A 5 -16.62 50.06 57.01
N ALA A 6 -15.89 50.44 55.96
CA ALA A 6 -15.17 49.65 54.95
C ALA A 6 -14.10 48.66 55.46
N LEU A 7 -13.65 47.76 54.56
CA LEU A 7 -12.23 47.58 54.23
C LEU A 7 -12.02 46.72 52.97
N LEU A 8 -11.25 47.28 52.03
CA LEU A 8 -10.70 46.63 50.84
C LEU A 8 -9.64 45.59 51.22
N THR A 9 -9.53 44.50 50.45
CA THR A 9 -8.23 43.83 50.26
C THR A 9 -8.19 43.19 48.88
N ALA A 10 -7.41 43.79 47.98
CA ALA A 10 -7.09 43.26 46.67
C ALA A 10 -5.97 42.21 46.81
N ALA A 11 -6.23 40.97 46.39
CA ALA A 11 -5.22 39.93 46.27
C ALA A 11 -4.82 39.78 44.80
N LEU A 12 -3.57 40.15 44.51
CA LEU A 12 -2.90 40.09 43.23
C LEU A 12 -2.49 38.63 42.95
N LEU A 13 -3.16 37.92 42.05
CA LEU A 13 -2.69 36.62 41.56
C LEU A 13 -1.76 36.83 40.35
N ALA A 14 -0.47 36.61 40.56
CA ALA A 14 0.53 36.51 39.50
C ALA A 14 0.45 35.12 38.85
N ALA A 15 -0.09 35.05 37.63
CA ALA A 15 -0.07 33.85 36.80
C ALA A 15 1.26 33.77 36.04
N THR A 16 2.16 32.89 36.49
CA THR A 16 3.38 32.53 35.75
C THR A 16 3.01 31.54 34.64
N ALA A 17 2.95 32.02 33.40
CA ALA A 17 2.81 31.18 32.22
C ALA A 17 4.14 30.45 31.95
N GLY A 18 4.23 29.18 32.34
CA GLY A 18 5.32 28.29 31.95
C GLY A 18 5.15 27.89 30.49
N THR A 19 5.97 28.47 29.60
CA THR A 19 6.07 28.03 28.21
C THR A 19 6.81 26.69 28.16
N ALA A 20 6.08 25.59 28.05
CA ALA A 20 6.66 24.31 27.68
C ALA A 20 7.13 24.40 26.23
N HIS A 21 8.44 24.59 26.03
CA HIS A 21 9.05 24.39 24.72
C HIS A 21 8.98 22.90 24.40
N ALA A 22 8.01 22.51 23.59
CA ALA A 22 8.00 21.22 22.92
C ALA A 22 9.28 21.15 22.06
N GLN A 23 10.28 20.42 22.56
CA GLN A 23 11.43 20.05 21.77
C GLN A 23 10.92 19.13 20.66
N VAL A 24 10.73 19.70 19.47
CA VAL A 24 10.56 18.93 18.24
C VAL A 24 11.87 18.16 18.05
N ALA A 25 11.90 16.92 18.52
CA ALA A 25 13.01 16.03 18.25
C ALA A 25 13.14 15.92 16.72
N PRO A 26 14.35 16.09 16.15
CA PRO A 26 14.54 15.89 14.73
C PRO A 26 14.17 14.43 14.43
N ARG A 27 13.15 14.24 13.60
CA ARG A 27 12.81 12.95 13.01
C ARG A 27 14.05 12.51 12.25
N ARG A 28 14.81 11.54 12.81
CA ARG A 28 16.00 10.97 12.15
C ARG A 28 15.54 10.52 10.77
N ALA A 29 16.14 11.08 9.72
CA ALA A 29 15.99 10.54 8.39
C ALA A 29 16.37 9.06 8.45
N ALA A 30 15.44 8.18 8.05
CA ALA A 30 15.68 6.77 7.90
C ALA A 30 16.98 6.58 7.11
N ALA A 31 17.87 5.73 7.61
CA ALA A 31 19.15 5.48 7.00
C ALA A 31 18.94 4.91 5.58
N GLY A 32 19.19 5.71 4.54
CA GLY A 32 19.59 5.28 3.20
C GLY A 32 18.73 4.25 2.44
N GLY A 33 17.46 4.04 2.81
CA GLY A 33 16.59 3.08 2.13
C GLY A 33 16.22 3.52 0.71
N THR A 34 16.10 2.55 -0.21
CA THR A 34 15.55 2.81 -1.55
C THR A 34 14.12 3.32 -1.42
N PRO A 35 13.77 4.49 -2.00
CA PRO A 35 12.42 5.03 -1.94
C PRO A 35 11.45 4.11 -2.68
N SER A 36 10.18 4.14 -2.27
CA SER A 36 9.11 3.43 -3.00
C SER A 36 9.02 3.96 -4.43
N SER A 37 8.69 3.10 -5.39
CA SER A 37 8.60 3.45 -6.81
C SER A 37 7.53 2.62 -7.51
N ALA A 38 6.96 3.14 -8.59
CA ALA A 38 5.97 2.43 -9.39
C ALA A 38 6.10 2.79 -10.86
N PHE A 39 5.72 1.86 -11.74
CA PHE A 39 5.50 2.12 -13.17
C PHE A 39 4.37 1.22 -13.70
N ALA A 40 3.62 1.72 -14.66
CA ALA A 40 2.46 1.02 -15.18
C ALA A 40 2.83 -0.01 -16.27
N LEU A 41 3.81 0.30 -17.13
CA LEU A 41 4.23 -0.60 -18.20
C LEU A 41 5.71 -0.39 -18.51
N SER A 42 6.45 -1.48 -18.71
CA SER A 42 7.81 -1.45 -19.26
C SER A 42 8.06 -2.69 -20.10
N ALA A 43 8.98 -2.60 -21.05
CA ALA A 43 9.39 -3.74 -21.85
C ALA A 43 10.86 -3.62 -22.24
N SER A 44 11.55 -4.75 -22.34
CA SER A 44 12.96 -4.82 -22.72
C SER A 44 13.23 -6.03 -23.61
N GLY A 45 14.14 -5.88 -24.56
CA GLY A 45 14.49 -6.92 -25.54
C GLY A 45 14.31 -6.41 -26.96
N LEU A 46 13.63 -7.20 -27.79
CA LEU A 46 13.33 -6.84 -29.19
C LEU A 46 12.52 -5.54 -29.30
N LEU A 47 11.57 -5.35 -28.40
CA LEU A 47 10.82 -4.12 -28.19
C LEU A 47 11.26 -3.52 -26.85
N THR A 48 11.85 -2.34 -26.91
CA THR A 48 12.23 -1.58 -25.72
C THR A 48 11.22 -0.47 -25.50
N VAL A 49 10.66 -0.43 -24.29
CA VAL A 49 9.69 0.57 -23.85
C VAL A 49 10.17 1.06 -22.50
N GLU A 50 10.54 2.34 -22.45
CA GLU A 50 10.88 2.98 -21.19
C GLU A 50 9.69 2.92 -20.22
N PRO A 51 9.93 2.81 -18.90
CA PRO A 51 8.87 2.75 -17.91
C PRO A 51 7.85 3.89 -18.07
N LEU A 52 6.62 3.54 -18.44
CA LEU A 52 5.52 4.48 -18.61
C LEU A 52 4.80 4.72 -17.29
N ALA A 53 4.38 5.98 -17.10
CA ALA A 53 3.81 6.46 -15.84
C ALA A 53 4.72 6.07 -14.65
N ALA A 54 6.01 6.39 -14.72
CA ALA A 54 6.96 6.04 -13.67
C ALA A 54 7.04 7.15 -12.60
N LEU A 55 7.06 6.76 -11.33
CA LEU A 55 7.20 7.67 -10.18
C LEU A 55 8.12 7.10 -9.10
N ASP A 56 8.71 8.03 -8.33
CA ASP A 56 9.47 7.75 -7.11
C ASP A 56 8.90 8.54 -5.90
N GLY A 57 8.89 7.88 -4.74
CA GLY A 57 8.37 8.40 -3.48
C GLY A 57 9.31 9.35 -2.74
N SER A 58 10.44 9.79 -3.34
CA SER A 58 11.46 10.58 -2.62
C SER A 58 11.00 11.98 -2.20
N LYS A 59 9.89 12.48 -2.76
CA LYS A 59 9.27 13.77 -2.37
C LYS A 59 7.90 13.58 -1.72
N GLY A 60 7.65 12.43 -1.11
CA GLY A 60 6.35 12.07 -0.54
C GLY A 60 5.33 11.65 -1.59
N TYR A 61 4.04 11.79 -1.28
CA TYR A 61 2.94 11.36 -2.14
C TYR A 61 3.01 11.97 -3.54
N ARG A 62 2.89 11.13 -4.57
CA ARG A 62 2.77 11.53 -5.98
C ARG A 62 1.79 10.61 -6.69
N GLN A 63 1.18 11.16 -7.73
CA GLN A 63 0.34 10.42 -8.66
C GLN A 63 0.56 10.91 -10.08
N THR A 64 0.50 10.01 -11.05
CA THR A 64 0.50 10.35 -12.47
C THR A 64 -0.33 9.34 -13.26
N SER A 65 -0.92 9.85 -14.34
CA SER A 65 -1.75 9.08 -15.24
C SER A 65 -1.39 9.36 -16.69
N VAL A 66 -1.32 8.31 -17.50
CA VAL A 66 -1.17 8.39 -18.96
C VAL A 66 -2.44 7.84 -19.59
N ALA A 67 -3.06 8.67 -20.43
CA ALA A 67 -4.23 8.30 -21.19
C ALA A 67 -3.78 7.56 -22.46
N SER A 68 -4.07 6.27 -22.49
CA SER A 68 -3.89 5.36 -23.61
C SER A 68 -2.44 5.17 -24.06
N VAL A 69 -2.10 3.95 -24.42
CA VAL A 69 -0.83 3.64 -25.07
C VAL A 69 -1.06 2.56 -26.11
N ALA A 70 -0.39 2.68 -27.25
CA ALA A 70 -0.37 1.67 -28.30
C ALA A 70 1.09 1.52 -28.78
N LEU A 71 1.63 0.31 -28.67
CA LEU A 71 3.05 0.02 -28.88
C LEU A 71 3.23 -1.19 -29.81
N PRO A 72 4.03 -1.08 -30.89
CA PRO A 72 4.45 0.19 -31.49
C PRO A 72 3.24 1.02 -31.96
N ASP A 73 3.44 2.32 -32.19
CA ASP A 73 2.39 3.20 -32.74
C ASP A 73 2.12 2.83 -34.20
N ALA A 74 1.22 1.86 -34.38
CA ALA A 74 0.90 1.25 -35.65
C ALA A 74 -0.59 0.84 -35.66
N LYS A 75 -1.13 0.58 -36.85
CA LYS A 75 -2.52 0.12 -37.02
C LYS A 75 -2.84 -1.19 -36.29
N ALA A 76 -1.83 -1.99 -35.99
CA ALA A 76 -1.92 -3.23 -35.23
C ALA A 76 -0.86 -3.22 -34.13
N PRO A 77 -1.14 -2.56 -32.98
CA PRO A 77 -0.18 -2.51 -31.88
C PRO A 77 -0.03 -3.90 -31.26
N VAL A 78 1.20 -4.21 -30.85
CA VAL A 78 1.52 -5.43 -30.10
C VAL A 78 1.00 -5.31 -28.67
N ILE A 79 1.04 -4.11 -28.09
CA ILE A 79 0.49 -3.81 -26.77
C ILE A 79 -0.36 -2.56 -26.86
N ALA A 80 -1.60 -2.63 -26.40
CA ALA A 80 -2.49 -1.51 -26.20
C ALA A 80 -2.99 -1.50 -24.76
N ALA A 81 -3.08 -0.33 -24.15
CA ALA A 81 -3.76 -0.13 -22.88
C ALA A 81 -4.49 1.22 -22.87
N GLY A 82 -5.58 1.32 -22.12
CA GLY A 82 -6.46 2.49 -22.11
C GLY A 82 -6.08 3.56 -21.09
N VAL A 83 -5.79 3.17 -19.85
CA VAL A 83 -5.35 4.10 -18.79
C VAL A 83 -4.25 3.47 -17.98
N LEU A 84 -3.16 4.20 -17.78
CA LEU A 84 -2.03 3.80 -16.95
C LEU A 84 -1.97 4.77 -15.78
N ASN A 85 -2.18 4.29 -14.55
CA ASN A 85 -2.12 5.11 -13.33
C ASN A 85 -1.04 4.56 -12.40
N THR A 86 -0.33 5.47 -11.74
CA THR A 86 0.62 5.13 -10.69
C THR A 86 0.55 6.11 -9.55
N GLU A 87 0.71 5.57 -8.35
CA GLU A 87 0.68 6.30 -7.10
C GLU A 87 1.84 5.79 -6.24
N VAL A 88 2.56 6.71 -5.61
CA VAL A 88 3.64 6.38 -4.69
C VAL A 88 3.57 7.27 -3.47
N ASP A 89 3.94 6.73 -2.32
CA ASP A 89 4.17 7.45 -1.07
C ASP A 89 5.49 6.96 -0.46
N ALA A 90 5.82 7.38 0.77
CA ALA A 90 7.04 6.98 1.44
C ALA A 90 7.16 5.45 1.59
N THR A 91 6.08 4.77 2.00
CA THR A 91 6.09 3.32 2.29
C THR A 91 5.12 2.50 1.43
N SER A 92 4.44 3.15 0.47
CA SER A 92 3.49 2.48 -0.40
C SER A 92 3.72 2.83 -1.87
N ALA A 93 3.36 1.89 -2.74
CA ALA A 93 3.37 2.04 -4.17
C ALA A 93 2.20 1.29 -4.78
N ARG A 94 1.62 1.86 -5.84
CA ARG A 94 0.56 1.26 -6.62
C ARG A 94 0.75 1.57 -8.09
N ALA A 95 0.52 0.57 -8.92
CA ALA A 95 0.40 0.72 -10.35
C ALA A 95 -0.85 0.02 -10.84
N SER A 96 -1.54 0.63 -11.80
CA SER A 96 -2.69 0.02 -12.44
C SER A 96 -2.78 0.34 -13.92
N VAL A 97 -3.26 -0.62 -14.69
CA VAL A 97 -3.48 -0.53 -16.13
C VAL A 97 -4.91 -0.97 -16.42
N ALA A 98 -5.65 -0.14 -17.15
CA ALA A 98 -6.99 -0.46 -17.64
C ALA A 98 -6.96 -0.80 -19.13
N ASP A 99 -7.91 -1.62 -19.57
CA ASP A 99 -8.13 -2.01 -20.97
C ASP A 99 -6.89 -2.59 -21.66
N LEU A 100 -6.16 -3.46 -20.96
CA LEU A 100 -4.96 -4.09 -21.47
C LEU A 100 -5.31 -5.09 -22.58
N LYS A 101 -4.59 -4.98 -23.70
CA LYS A 101 -4.56 -5.95 -24.79
C LYS A 101 -3.12 -6.08 -25.28
N ALA A 102 -2.52 -7.26 -25.14
CA ALA A 102 -1.19 -7.55 -25.65
C ALA A 102 -1.22 -8.81 -26.53
N GLN A 103 -0.45 -8.80 -27.62
CA GLN A 103 -0.24 -9.94 -28.50
C GLN A 103 1.16 -10.47 -28.23
N LEU A 104 1.24 -11.61 -27.54
CA LEU A 104 2.50 -12.19 -27.07
C LEU A 104 3.11 -13.19 -28.06
N GLY A 105 2.57 -13.29 -29.28
CA GLY A 105 3.01 -14.24 -30.29
C GLY A 105 3.72 -13.56 -31.47
N LEU A 106 4.76 -14.21 -32.00
CA LEU A 106 5.42 -13.82 -33.26
C LEU A 106 4.62 -14.23 -34.50
N LEU A 107 3.68 -15.16 -34.33
CA LEU A 107 2.83 -15.70 -35.38
C LEU A 107 1.42 -15.12 -35.22
N LYS A 108 0.71 -14.90 -36.34
CA LYS A 108 -0.67 -14.40 -36.40
C LYS A 108 -1.73 -15.34 -35.78
N LEU A 109 -1.35 -16.22 -34.86
CA LEU A 109 -2.22 -17.07 -34.05
C LEU A 109 -2.76 -16.25 -32.86
N SER A 110 -3.31 -15.08 -33.17
CA SER A 110 -3.61 -13.99 -32.23
C SER A 110 -4.47 -14.42 -31.04
N ASP A 111 -5.33 -15.42 -31.23
CA ASP A 111 -6.27 -15.85 -30.20
C ASP A 111 -5.63 -16.75 -29.13
N LEU A 112 -4.53 -17.44 -29.45
CA LEU A 112 -3.88 -18.37 -28.52
C LEU A 112 -2.81 -17.71 -27.66
N THR A 113 -2.23 -16.61 -28.14
CA THR A 113 -1.12 -15.89 -27.49
C THR A 113 -1.50 -14.47 -27.08
N SER A 114 -2.79 -14.13 -27.06
CA SER A 114 -3.22 -12.81 -26.57
C SER A 114 -3.20 -12.77 -25.04
N LEU A 115 -3.00 -11.59 -24.47
CA LEU A 115 -3.19 -11.30 -23.06
C LEU A 115 -4.13 -10.10 -22.97
N THR A 116 -5.28 -10.28 -22.35
CA THR A 116 -6.28 -9.21 -22.21
C THR A 116 -6.68 -9.07 -20.76
N ALA A 117 -6.95 -7.86 -20.28
CA ALA A 117 -7.52 -7.62 -18.97
C ALA A 117 -8.25 -6.27 -18.96
N GLU A 118 -9.35 -6.19 -18.21
CA GLU A 118 -10.05 -4.92 -18.01
C GLU A 118 -9.30 -4.04 -17.01
N VAL A 119 -8.82 -4.64 -15.92
CA VAL A 119 -7.98 -3.96 -14.92
C VAL A 119 -6.87 -4.89 -14.47
N VAL A 120 -5.65 -4.38 -14.44
CA VAL A 120 -4.48 -4.99 -13.82
C VAL A 120 -3.98 -4.01 -12.77
N SER A 121 -3.87 -4.42 -11.51
CA SER A 121 -3.34 -3.58 -10.44
C SER A 121 -2.33 -4.35 -9.62
N ALA A 122 -1.22 -3.69 -9.28
CA ALA A 122 -0.27 -4.13 -8.26
C ALA A 122 -0.25 -3.10 -7.14
N THR A 123 -0.22 -3.58 -5.90
CA THR A 123 -0.05 -2.77 -4.70
C THR A 123 1.08 -3.33 -3.86
N CYS A 124 1.85 -2.43 -3.26
CA CYS A 124 2.88 -2.75 -2.28
C CYS A 124 2.72 -1.76 -1.13
N VAL A 125 2.42 -2.25 0.07
CA VAL A 125 2.22 -1.43 1.27
C VAL A 125 2.98 -2.09 2.41
N ASP A 126 3.92 -1.35 3.01
CA ASP A 126 4.67 -1.80 4.20
C ASP A 126 5.26 -3.22 4.04
N GLY A 127 5.84 -3.48 2.87
CA GLY A 127 6.45 -4.77 2.54
C GLY A 127 5.48 -5.92 2.27
N THR A 128 4.19 -5.63 2.11
CA THR A 128 3.15 -6.59 1.70
C THR A 128 2.69 -6.28 0.27
N GLY A 129 2.74 -7.28 -0.60
CA GLY A 129 2.38 -7.16 -2.01
C GLY A 129 1.07 -7.86 -2.36
N ALA A 130 0.22 -7.22 -3.15
CA ALA A 130 -1.01 -7.81 -3.67
C ALA A 130 -1.27 -7.39 -5.12
N VAL A 131 -2.07 -8.20 -5.81
CA VAL A 131 -2.41 -8.01 -7.22
C VAL A 131 -3.90 -8.28 -7.45
N THR A 132 -4.49 -7.53 -8.37
CA THR A 132 -5.86 -7.72 -8.85
C THR A 132 -5.86 -7.76 -10.38
N LEU A 133 -6.46 -8.81 -10.96
CA LEU A 133 -6.53 -9.05 -12.40
C LEU A 133 -8.00 -9.19 -12.86
N ALA A 134 -8.70 -8.07 -13.03
CA ALA A 134 -10.10 -8.08 -13.43
C ALA A 134 -10.28 -8.48 -14.89
N ALA A 135 -11.15 -9.47 -15.13
CA ALA A 135 -11.46 -10.02 -16.45
C ALA A 135 -10.21 -10.41 -17.27
N ALA A 136 -9.14 -10.84 -16.58
CA ALA A 136 -7.88 -11.15 -17.22
C ALA A 136 -7.88 -12.53 -17.89
N LYS A 137 -7.30 -12.62 -19.09
CA LYS A 137 -7.20 -13.85 -19.89
C LYS A 137 -5.86 -13.90 -20.60
N ALA A 138 -5.30 -15.09 -20.70
CA ALA A 138 -4.15 -15.40 -21.54
C ALA A 138 -4.56 -16.46 -22.57
N GLY A 139 -4.74 -16.02 -23.82
CA GLY A 139 -5.40 -16.75 -24.88
C GLY A 139 -6.81 -17.18 -24.44
N PRO A 140 -7.16 -18.48 -24.53
CA PRO A 140 -8.45 -18.97 -24.08
C PRO A 140 -8.56 -19.13 -22.55
N THR A 141 -7.46 -18.99 -21.81
CA THR A 141 -7.40 -19.31 -20.38
C THR A 141 -7.74 -18.07 -19.55
N ALA A 142 -8.79 -18.14 -18.73
CA ALA A 142 -9.08 -17.12 -17.72
C ALA A 142 -8.03 -17.18 -16.60
N LEU A 143 -7.56 -16.01 -16.17
CA LEU A 143 -6.62 -15.89 -15.05
C LEU A 143 -7.40 -15.68 -13.75
N ASP A 144 -6.79 -16.11 -12.64
CA ASP A 144 -7.36 -15.85 -11.31
C ASP A 144 -7.39 -14.35 -11.01
N LEU A 145 -8.44 -13.89 -10.31
CA LEU A 145 -8.60 -12.48 -9.96
C LEU A 145 -7.53 -12.00 -8.96
N HIS A 146 -7.10 -12.87 -8.05
CA HIS A 146 -6.16 -12.59 -6.98
C HIS A 146 -5.10 -13.70 -6.88
N PRO A 147 -4.23 -13.82 -7.90
CA PRO A 147 -3.25 -14.89 -7.94
C PRO A 147 -2.29 -14.79 -6.75
N GLY A 148 -1.94 -15.95 -6.17
CA GLY A 148 -0.92 -16.03 -5.14
C GLY A 148 0.45 -15.54 -5.63
N PRO A 149 1.39 -15.23 -4.72
CA PRO A 149 2.73 -14.77 -5.11
C PRO A 149 3.43 -15.75 -6.05
N ASN A 150 4.07 -15.21 -7.09
CA ASN A 150 4.86 -15.92 -8.09
C ASN A 150 4.09 -17.05 -8.82
N THR A 151 2.79 -16.86 -9.06
CA THR A 151 1.95 -17.82 -9.78
C THR A 151 2.38 -17.91 -11.24
N ARG A 152 2.72 -19.10 -11.72
CA ARG A 152 3.11 -19.32 -13.12
C ARG A 152 1.92 -19.81 -13.93
N VAL A 153 1.73 -19.22 -15.10
CA VAL A 153 0.73 -19.65 -16.09
C VAL A 153 1.46 -19.99 -17.39
N GLN A 154 1.19 -21.20 -17.89
CA GLN A 154 1.69 -21.63 -19.18
C GLN A 154 0.70 -21.21 -20.26
N VAL A 155 1.19 -20.49 -21.26
CA VAL A 155 0.39 -20.04 -22.40
C VAL A 155 1.06 -20.61 -23.66
N PRO A 156 0.37 -21.43 -24.46
CA PRO A 156 0.96 -22.00 -25.66
C PRO A 156 1.56 -20.91 -26.56
N GLY A 157 2.83 -21.06 -26.96
CA GLY A 157 3.53 -20.08 -27.80
C GLY A 157 4.15 -18.90 -27.04
N VAL A 158 3.90 -18.77 -25.72
CA VAL A 158 4.58 -17.82 -24.83
C VAL A 158 5.41 -18.62 -23.83
N VAL A 159 6.64 -18.20 -23.56
CA VAL A 159 7.59 -19.05 -22.82
C VAL A 159 7.36 -19.03 -21.31
N SER A 160 6.95 -17.91 -20.72
CA SER A 160 6.56 -17.87 -19.31
C SER A 160 5.73 -16.63 -19.00
N VAL A 161 4.56 -16.82 -18.37
CA VAL A 161 3.81 -15.74 -17.73
C VAL A 161 3.84 -15.97 -16.22
N VAL A 162 4.36 -15.00 -15.48
CA VAL A 162 4.36 -15.01 -14.01
C VAL A 162 3.44 -13.91 -13.52
N LEU A 163 2.35 -14.30 -12.85
CA LEU A 163 1.42 -13.42 -12.19
C LEU A 163 1.88 -13.15 -10.77
N ASN A 164 1.64 -11.93 -10.29
CA ASN A 164 2.02 -11.48 -8.95
C ASN A 164 3.48 -11.86 -8.62
N LYS A 165 4.40 -11.50 -9.52
CA LYS A 165 5.82 -11.73 -9.31
C LYS A 165 6.29 -10.83 -8.18
N GLN A 166 6.73 -11.44 -7.08
CA GLN A 166 7.21 -10.75 -5.89
C GLN A 166 8.68 -11.05 -5.69
N THR A 167 9.50 -10.00 -5.62
CA THR A 167 10.94 -10.10 -5.38
C THR A 167 11.32 -9.19 -4.23
N ARG A 168 11.94 -9.76 -3.20
CA ARG A 168 12.46 -9.00 -2.06
C ARG A 168 13.96 -8.76 -2.28
N ALA A 169 14.37 -7.49 -2.21
CA ALA A 169 15.77 -7.11 -2.35
C ALA A 169 16.52 -7.23 -1.02
N ALA A 170 17.85 -7.14 -1.09
CA ALA A 170 18.73 -7.25 0.09
C ALA A 170 18.55 -6.09 1.08
N ASP A 171 18.08 -4.93 0.61
CA ASP A 171 17.74 -3.78 1.45
C ASP A 171 16.38 -3.94 2.15
N GLY A 172 15.66 -5.04 1.89
CA GLY A 172 14.36 -5.34 2.46
C GLY A 172 13.17 -4.76 1.67
N SER A 173 13.39 -3.99 0.61
CA SER A 173 12.31 -3.53 -0.27
C SER A 173 11.63 -4.70 -0.98
N LEU A 174 10.36 -4.54 -1.30
CA LEU A 174 9.56 -5.53 -2.02
C LEU A 174 9.11 -4.94 -3.34
N THR A 175 9.43 -5.61 -4.45
CA THR A 175 8.88 -5.31 -5.78
C THR A 175 7.80 -6.32 -6.12
N VAL A 176 6.65 -5.82 -6.54
CA VAL A 176 5.46 -6.58 -6.95
C VAL A 176 5.16 -6.20 -8.39
N VAL A 177 5.16 -7.19 -9.28
CA VAL A 177 4.74 -7.01 -10.68
C VAL A 177 3.47 -7.84 -10.90
N ALA A 178 2.39 -7.19 -11.36
CA ALA A 178 1.11 -7.87 -11.55
C ALA A 178 1.20 -8.97 -12.61
N ILE A 179 1.77 -8.64 -13.77
CA ILE A 179 2.00 -9.59 -14.86
C ILE A 179 3.42 -9.36 -15.41
N SER A 180 4.26 -10.40 -15.33
CA SER A 180 5.58 -10.43 -15.95
C SER A 180 5.57 -11.50 -17.04
N VAL A 181 5.74 -11.08 -18.28
CA VAL A 181 5.78 -11.96 -19.46
C VAL A 181 7.21 -12.06 -19.95
N GLU A 182 7.66 -13.28 -20.22
CA GLU A 182 8.93 -13.57 -20.83
C GLU A 182 8.75 -14.46 -22.07
N LEU A 183 9.31 -14.02 -23.19
CA LEU A 183 9.26 -14.73 -24.46
C LEU A 183 10.67 -15.21 -24.82
N ALA A 184 10.94 -16.48 -24.55
CA ALA A 184 12.17 -17.20 -24.90
C ALA A 184 13.46 -16.49 -24.44
N GLY A 185 13.41 -15.71 -23.37
CA GLY A 185 14.51 -14.85 -22.92
C GLY A 185 14.85 -13.69 -23.87
N LEU A 186 14.11 -13.52 -24.97
CA LEU A 186 14.33 -12.48 -25.99
C LEU A 186 13.57 -11.19 -25.69
N GLN A 187 12.43 -11.31 -25.01
CA GLN A 187 11.57 -10.20 -24.68
C GLN A 187 11.01 -10.38 -23.27
N LYS A 188 11.06 -9.30 -22.49
CA LYS A 188 10.41 -9.18 -21.19
C LYS A 188 9.43 -8.02 -21.22
N ILE A 189 8.26 -8.21 -20.64
CA ILE A 189 7.22 -7.19 -20.49
C ILE A 189 6.73 -7.25 -19.05
N ASP A 190 6.82 -6.14 -18.33
CA ASP A 190 6.31 -6.02 -16.97
C ASP A 190 5.16 -5.01 -16.96
N ILE A 191 4.02 -5.45 -16.43
CA ILE A 191 2.76 -4.70 -16.39
C ILE A 191 2.35 -4.52 -14.94
N ALA A 192 2.08 -3.26 -14.59
CA ALA A 192 1.80 -2.77 -13.24
C ALA A 192 2.83 -3.25 -12.22
N SER A 193 3.91 -2.49 -12.07
CA SER A 193 4.96 -2.72 -11.09
C SER A 193 4.88 -1.71 -9.95
N ALA A 194 4.91 -2.21 -8.72
CA ALA A 194 4.92 -1.42 -7.50
C ALA A 194 6.02 -1.93 -6.57
N THR A 195 6.91 -1.04 -6.15
CA THR A 195 7.98 -1.32 -5.20
C THR A 195 7.78 -0.46 -3.96
N CYS A 196 7.63 -1.09 -2.80
CA CYS A 196 7.60 -0.39 -1.53
C CYS A 196 8.94 -0.55 -0.79
N ALA A 197 9.34 0.54 -0.14
CA ALA A 197 10.52 0.54 0.73
C ALA A 197 10.41 -0.53 1.81
N ALA A 198 11.56 -0.92 2.37
CA ALA A 198 11.58 -1.84 3.50
C ALA A 198 10.71 -1.29 4.64
N ALA A 199 9.83 -2.11 5.18
CA ALA A 199 9.14 -1.77 6.42
C ALA A 199 10.22 -1.54 7.49
N GLU A 200 10.25 -0.34 8.08
CA GLU A 200 11.09 -0.13 9.26
C GLU A 200 10.64 -1.13 10.31
N ALA A 201 11.56 -1.97 10.77
CA ALA A 201 11.30 -2.81 11.92
C ALA A 201 10.83 -1.88 13.06
N PRO A 202 9.75 -2.22 13.79
CA PRO A 202 9.32 -1.40 14.91
C PRO A 202 10.51 -1.25 15.84
N VAL A 203 11.01 -0.01 15.97
CA VAL A 203 12.08 0.29 16.93
C VAL A 203 11.51 -0.14 18.28
N PRO A 204 12.18 -1.02 19.03
CA PRO A 204 11.72 -1.35 20.36
C PRO A 204 11.68 -0.04 21.14
N THR A 205 10.48 0.46 21.40
CA THR A 205 10.27 1.48 22.41
C THR A 205 10.84 0.86 23.67
N SER A 206 12.01 1.35 24.08
CA SER A 206 12.56 1.09 25.40
C SER A 206 11.58 1.70 26.38
N SER A 207 10.53 0.93 26.69
CA SER A 207 9.59 1.15 27.76
C SER A 207 10.41 1.13 29.02
N SER A 208 10.87 2.31 29.43
CA SER A 208 11.38 2.53 30.78
C SER A 208 10.26 2.09 31.71
N SER A 209 10.42 0.89 32.25
CA SER A 209 9.55 0.29 33.23
C SER A 209 9.69 1.13 34.49
N ALA A 210 8.86 2.16 34.61
CA ALA A 210 8.60 2.76 35.91
C ALA A 210 7.86 1.69 36.72
N THR A 211 8.62 1.00 37.58
CA THR A 211 8.13 0.07 38.59
C THR A 211 7.02 0.75 39.39
N PRO A 212 5.76 0.27 39.35
CA PRO A 212 4.77 0.70 40.32
C PRO A 212 5.11 0.05 41.66
N THR A 213 5.38 0.88 42.66
CA THR A 213 5.53 0.48 44.06
C THR A 213 4.25 -0.25 44.53
N PRO A 214 4.33 -1.47 45.09
CA PRO A 214 3.16 -2.16 45.61
C PRO A 214 2.79 -1.61 46.99
N THR A 215 1.74 -0.80 47.06
CA THR A 215 1.08 -0.48 48.34
C THR A 215 0.20 -1.67 48.74
N SER A 216 0.62 -2.34 49.81
CA SER A 216 -0.11 -3.40 50.51
C SER A 216 -1.28 -2.81 51.32
N SER A 217 -2.21 -3.71 51.71
CA SER A 217 -3.42 -3.55 52.58
C SER A 217 -4.74 -3.34 51.82
N SER A 218 -5.84 -4.09 52.04
CA SER A 218 -6.24 -4.98 53.14
C SER A 218 -7.36 -5.97 52.74
N THR A 219 -7.28 -7.19 53.30
CA THR A 219 -8.32 -8.11 53.84
C THR A 219 -9.62 -8.47 53.06
N PRO A 220 -9.97 -9.78 52.96
CA PRO A 220 -11.20 -10.28 52.35
C PRO A 220 -12.40 -10.32 53.31
N ALA A 221 -13.61 -10.06 52.80
CA ALA A 221 -14.87 -10.26 53.51
C ALA A 221 -15.82 -11.18 52.71
N PRO A 222 -16.71 -11.95 53.39
CA PRO A 222 -17.26 -13.21 52.89
C PRO A 222 -18.49 -13.05 51.99
N SER A 223 -18.67 -14.03 51.10
CA SER A 223 -19.79 -14.17 50.17
C SER A 223 -21.14 -14.36 50.88
N ALA A 224 -22.14 -13.55 50.52
CA ALA A 224 -23.55 -13.83 50.80
C ALA A 224 -24.20 -14.50 49.56
N PRO A 225 -25.06 -15.52 49.73
CA PRO A 225 -25.65 -16.27 48.62
C PRO A 225 -26.87 -15.56 48.04
N GLY A 226 -26.96 -15.54 46.71
CA GLY A 226 -28.23 -15.39 45.99
C GLY A 226 -28.61 -13.96 45.61
N LYS A 227 -28.10 -13.49 44.47
CA LYS A 227 -28.87 -12.65 43.53
C LYS A 227 -28.42 -12.95 42.10
N ALA A 228 -29.41 -13.12 41.21
CA ALA A 228 -29.20 -13.44 39.79
C ALA A 228 -28.36 -12.36 39.08
N PRO A 229 -27.58 -12.73 38.04
CA PRO A 229 -26.77 -11.78 37.28
C PRO A 229 -27.63 -10.69 36.64
N ARG A 230 -27.19 -9.42 36.77
CA ARG A 230 -27.79 -8.30 36.05
C ARG A 230 -27.52 -8.45 34.55
N PRO A 231 -28.53 -8.32 33.68
CA PRO A 231 -28.30 -8.27 32.24
C PRO A 231 -27.47 -7.03 31.89
N THR A 232 -26.41 -7.24 31.09
CA THR A 232 -25.62 -6.17 30.47
C THR A 232 -26.34 -5.69 29.20
N PRO A 233 -26.72 -4.41 29.11
CA PRO A 233 -27.23 -3.83 27.87
C PRO A 233 -26.19 -3.95 26.75
N VAL A 234 -26.62 -4.43 25.59
CA VAL A 234 -25.83 -4.46 24.36
C VAL A 234 -25.96 -3.09 23.71
N GLU A 235 -24.83 -2.43 23.48
CA GLU A 235 -24.79 -1.14 22.81
C GLU A 235 -24.94 -1.35 21.29
N GLY A 236 -26.16 -1.19 20.80
CA GLY A 236 -26.50 -1.37 19.39
C GLY A 236 -27.60 -0.41 18.96
N HIS A 237 -27.24 0.85 18.70
CA HIS A 237 -28.06 1.79 17.93
C HIS A 237 -27.16 2.75 17.15
N LEU A 238 -26.99 2.50 15.85
CA LEU A 238 -26.64 3.57 14.92
C LEU A 238 -27.94 4.34 14.61
N PRO A 239 -27.97 5.67 14.80
CA PRO A 239 -29.05 6.49 14.30
C PRO A 239 -28.97 6.56 12.76
N VAL A 240 -30.07 6.17 12.09
CA VAL A 240 -30.32 6.53 10.70
C VAL A 240 -30.69 8.02 10.66
N THR A 241 -29.86 8.82 10.01
CA THR A 241 -30.19 10.19 9.63
C THR A 241 -30.22 10.30 8.12
N GLY A 242 -31.43 10.60 7.60
CA GLY A 242 -31.69 11.54 6.50
C GLY A 242 -31.18 11.19 5.12
#